data_AF-A0A962ZXE2-F1
#
_entry.id   AF-A0A962ZXE2-F1
#
_cell.length_a   1.000
_cell.length_b   1.000
_cell.length_c   1.000
_cell.angle_alpha   90.00
_cell.angle_beta   90.00
_cell.angle_gamma   90.00
#
_symmetry.space_group_name_H-M   'P 1'
#
loop_
_entity.id
_entity.type
_entity.pdbx_description
1 polymer ?
#
loop_
_entity_poly.entity_id
_entity_poly.type
_entity_poly.pdbx_seq_one_letter_code
_entity_poly.pdbx_strand_id
1 'polypeptide(L)'
;MTSEPPHQPTTQQSLTLEPNDARYLAMLCGQLDSHLRQIEQRLGVHISARGNQFLVEGPTVNVATAAQLLTHLYAEVCQGVELGPESLHLQLQHVEP
;
A
#
# COMPACT_ATOMS: atom_id res chain seq x y z
N MET A 1 -6.60 35.12 -15.48
CA MET A 1 -6.46 33.67 -15.76
C MET A 1 -6.35 33.00 -14.41
N THR A 2 -7.45 32.41 -13.94
CA THR A 2 -7.53 31.81 -12.62
C THR A 2 -6.68 30.54 -12.62
N SER A 3 -5.57 30.54 -11.91
CA SER A 3 -4.87 29.31 -11.54
C SER A 3 -5.74 28.61 -10.49
N GLU A 4 -6.65 27.75 -10.94
CA GLU A 4 -7.23 26.75 -10.06
C GLU A 4 -6.08 25.91 -9.50
N PRO A 5 -6.03 25.66 -8.17
CA PRO A 5 -5.13 24.64 -7.65
C PRO A 5 -5.46 23.32 -8.34
N PRO A 6 -4.50 22.43 -8.63
CA PRO A 6 -4.81 21.15 -9.23
C PRO A 6 -5.76 20.41 -8.28
N HIS A 7 -7.05 20.34 -8.63
CA HIS A 7 -7.99 19.40 -8.02
C HIS A 7 -7.51 18.02 -8.44
N GLN A 8 -6.54 17.47 -7.70
CA GLN A 8 -6.05 16.13 -7.95
C GLN A 8 -7.25 15.20 -7.88
N PRO A 9 -7.63 14.52 -8.97
CA PRO A 9 -8.76 13.61 -8.92
C PRO A 9 -8.42 12.50 -7.93
N THR A 10 -9.23 12.40 -6.89
CA THR A 10 -9.20 11.28 -5.96
C THR A 10 -9.73 10.07 -6.71
N THR A 11 -8.97 8.98 -6.71
CA THR A 11 -9.34 7.72 -7.33
C THR A 11 -9.28 6.60 -6.29
N GLN A 12 -9.81 5.45 -6.67
CA GLN A 12 -9.77 4.24 -5.88
C GLN A 12 -9.35 3.07 -6.77
N GLN A 13 -8.36 2.32 -6.32
CA GLN A 13 -7.83 1.16 -7.03
C GLN A 13 -8.00 -0.10 -6.17
N SER A 14 -8.64 -1.10 -6.76
CA SER A 14 -8.75 -2.43 -6.15
C SER A 14 -7.61 -3.32 -6.64
N LEU A 15 -6.98 -4.01 -5.71
CA LEU A 15 -5.86 -4.91 -5.92
C LEU A 15 -6.25 -6.27 -5.35
N THR A 16 -6.06 -7.31 -6.15
CA THR A 16 -6.25 -8.68 -5.70
C THR A 16 -4.88 -9.31 -5.61
N LEU A 17 -4.45 -9.65 -4.40
CA LEU A 17 -3.17 -10.30 -4.15
C LEU A 17 -3.35 -11.81 -4.18
N GLU A 18 -2.54 -12.51 -4.96
CA GLU A 18 -2.62 -13.97 -5.11
C GLU A 18 -1.26 -14.60 -4.84
N PRO A 19 -1.19 -15.69 -4.05
CA PRO A 19 -2.30 -16.51 -3.54
C PRO A 19 -3.16 -15.90 -2.41
N ASN A 20 -4.43 -16.31 -2.28
CA ASN A 20 -5.31 -15.91 -1.17
C ASN A 20 -4.92 -16.61 0.14
N ASP A 21 -3.74 -16.27 0.65
CA ASP A 21 -3.12 -16.86 1.83
C ASP A 21 -3.17 -15.86 2.99
N ALA A 22 -4.03 -16.15 3.98
CA ALA A 22 -4.20 -15.29 5.15
C ALA A 22 -2.88 -15.03 5.91
N ARG A 23 -1.91 -15.95 5.83
CA ARG A 23 -0.58 -15.78 6.43
C ARG A 23 0.21 -14.66 5.75
N TYR A 24 0.27 -14.67 4.42
CA TYR A 24 0.97 -13.66 3.65
C TYR A 24 0.31 -12.29 3.79
N LEU A 25 -1.03 -12.27 3.79
CA LEU A 25 -1.81 -11.07 4.02
C LEU A 25 -1.56 -10.48 5.42
N ALA A 26 -1.54 -11.32 6.45
CA ALA A 26 -1.22 -10.88 7.81
C ALA A 26 0.21 -10.36 7.94
N MET A 27 1.18 -10.99 7.27
CA MET A 27 2.57 -10.50 7.21
C MET A 27 2.65 -9.14 6.50
N LEU A 28 1.91 -8.97 5.40
CA LEU A 28 1.81 -7.71 4.66
C LEU A 28 1.23 -6.59 5.52
N CYS A 29 0.09 -6.83 6.16
CA CYS A 29 -0.54 -5.86 7.05
C CYS A 29 0.31 -5.55 8.30
N GLY A 30 1.15 -6.51 8.69
CA GLY A 30 1.91 -6.44 9.93
C GLY A 30 1.02 -6.55 11.16
N GLN A 31 1.62 -6.38 12.34
CA GLN A 31 0.88 -6.44 13.59
C GLN A 31 -0.12 -5.27 13.68
N LEU A 32 -1.42 -5.58 13.81
CA LEU A 32 -2.51 -4.60 13.92
C LEU A 32 -2.62 -3.61 12.75
N ASP A 33 -2.34 -4.06 11.52
CA ASP A 33 -2.34 -3.22 10.32
C ASP A 33 -1.33 -2.06 10.39
N SER A 34 -0.30 -2.19 11.23
CA SER A 34 0.71 -1.14 11.40
C SER A 34 1.38 -0.77 10.08
N HIS A 35 1.59 -1.75 9.19
CA HIS A 35 2.22 -1.51 7.90
C HIS A 35 1.32 -0.67 7.00
N LEU A 36 0.04 -1.05 6.90
CA LEU A 36 -0.95 -0.30 6.11
C LEU A 36 -1.07 1.13 6.62
N ARG A 37 -1.24 1.30 7.94
CA ARG A 37 -1.30 2.64 8.55
C ARG A 37 -0.08 3.48 8.23
N GLN A 38 1.10 2.90 8.21
CA GLN A 38 2.33 3.64 7.89
C GLN A 38 2.35 4.11 6.44
N ILE A 39 1.91 3.27 5.50
CA ILE A 39 1.76 3.61 4.08
C ILE A 39 0.70 4.70 3.90
N GLU A 40 -0.47 4.54 4.54
CA GLU A 40 -1.56 5.51 4.54
C GLU A 40 -1.11 6.89 5.04
N GLN A 41 -0.38 6.94 6.17
CA GLN A 41 0.13 8.18 6.75
C GLN A 41 1.23 8.83 5.90
N ARG A 42 2.09 8.03 5.26
CA ARG A 42 3.19 8.52 4.41
C ARG A 42 2.69 9.09 3.08
N LEU A 43 1.79 8.37 2.42
CA LEU A 43 1.27 8.73 1.10
C LEU A 43 -0.03 9.54 1.18
N GLY A 44 -0.66 9.66 2.35
CA GLY A 44 -1.95 10.33 2.49
C GLY A 44 -3.07 9.61 1.72
N VAL A 45 -3.04 8.28 1.70
CA VAL A 45 -4.07 7.42 1.08
C VAL A 45 -4.80 6.62 2.15
N HIS A 46 -5.93 6.03 1.80
CA HIS A 46 -6.64 5.07 2.62
C HIS A 46 -6.50 3.66 2.04
N ILE A 47 -6.16 2.67 2.87
CA ILE A 47 -5.96 1.28 2.45
C ILE A 47 -6.89 0.38 3.26
N SER A 48 -7.77 -0.32 2.57
CA SER A 48 -8.71 -1.29 3.14
C SER A 48 -8.38 -2.70 2.68
N ALA A 49 -7.96 -3.57 3.60
CA ALA A 49 -7.73 -4.98 3.33
C ALA A 49 -8.96 -5.83 3.70
N ARG A 50 -9.51 -6.57 2.73
CA ARG A 50 -10.61 -7.53 2.91
C ARG A 50 -10.22 -8.89 2.35
N GLY A 51 -9.59 -9.71 3.19
CA GLY A 51 -8.98 -10.95 2.73
C GLY A 51 -7.85 -10.64 1.76
N ASN A 52 -7.89 -11.21 0.55
CA ASN A 52 -6.90 -10.94 -0.48
C ASN A 52 -7.18 -9.72 -1.37
N GLN A 53 -8.30 -9.04 -1.14
CA GLN A 53 -8.65 -7.82 -1.87
C GLN A 53 -8.24 -6.60 -1.04
N PHE A 54 -7.42 -5.75 -1.63
CA PHE A 54 -7.00 -4.47 -1.06
C PHE A 54 -7.61 -3.36 -1.88
N LEU A 55 -8.22 -2.40 -1.21
CA LEU A 55 -8.75 -1.19 -1.83
C LEU A 55 -7.90 -0.02 -1.38
N VAL A 56 -7.35 0.73 -2.32
CA VAL A 56 -6.55 1.93 -2.05
C VAL A 56 -7.29 3.14 -2.59
N GLU A 57 -7.56 4.13 -1.74
CA GLU A 57 -8.38 5.30 -2.08
C GLU A 57 -7.60 6.57 -1.74
N GLY A 58 -7.55 7.54 -2.64
CA GLY A 58 -6.77 8.76 -2.44
C GLY A 58 -6.37 9.46 -3.73
N PRO A 59 -5.36 10.35 -3.70
CA PRO A 59 -4.90 11.04 -4.89
C PRO A 59 -4.36 10.05 -5.94
N THR A 60 -4.71 10.23 -7.21
CA THR A 60 -4.33 9.31 -8.31
C THR A 60 -2.86 8.90 -8.30
N VAL A 61 -1.95 9.85 -8.08
CA VAL A 61 -0.51 9.59 -7.99
C VAL A 61 -0.16 8.69 -6.80
N ASN A 62 -0.70 8.98 -5.61
CA ASN A 62 -0.39 8.23 -4.40
C ASN A 62 -1.04 6.84 -4.39
N VAL A 63 -2.23 6.70 -4.99
CA VAL A 63 -2.91 5.40 -5.14
C VAL A 63 -2.09 4.45 -6.00
N ALA A 64 -1.55 4.93 -7.12
CA ALA A 64 -0.67 4.13 -7.98
C ALA A 64 0.59 3.69 -7.22
N THR A 65 1.21 4.61 -6.48
CA THR A 65 2.40 4.36 -5.67
C THR A 65 2.15 3.35 -4.54
N ALA A 66 1.07 3.53 -3.78
CA ALA A 66 0.68 2.61 -2.70
C ALA A 66 0.35 1.21 -3.24
N ALA A 67 -0.29 1.12 -4.40
CA ALA A 67 -0.59 -0.14 -5.03
C ALA A 67 0.65 -0.92 -5.46
N GLN A 68 1.61 -0.22 -6.10
CA GLN A 68 2.90 -0.81 -6.44
C GLN A 68 3.60 -1.33 -5.19
N LEU A 69 3.64 -0.52 -4.13
CA LEU A 69 4.24 -0.92 -2.86
C LEU A 69 3.57 -2.16 -2.25
N LEU A 70 2.23 -2.21 -2.22
CA LEU A 70 1.49 -3.38 -1.73
C LEU A 70 1.82 -4.65 -2.53
N THR A 71 1.83 -4.56 -3.86
CA THR A 71 2.18 -5.69 -4.73
C THR A 71 3.63 -6.14 -4.52
N HIS A 72 4.56 -5.20 -4.38
CA HIS A 72 5.97 -5.49 -4.11
C HIS A 72 6.16 -6.19 -2.76
N LEU A 73 5.65 -5.60 -1.68
CA LEU A 73 5.73 -6.18 -0.34
C LEU A 73 5.09 -7.57 -0.29
N TYR A 74 3.96 -7.74 -0.96
CA TYR A 74 3.29 -9.02 -1.05
C TYR A 74 4.10 -10.07 -1.82
N ALA A 75 4.74 -9.68 -2.92
CA ALA A 75 5.65 -10.56 -3.65
C ALA A 75 6.82 -11.01 -2.77
N GLU A 76 7.41 -10.09 -1.98
CA GLU A 76 8.48 -10.41 -1.04
C GLU A 76 8.03 -11.42 0.02
N VAL A 77 6.87 -11.18 0.63
CA VAL A 77 6.26 -12.12 1.58
C VAL A 77 6.04 -13.50 0.95
N CYS A 78 5.57 -13.55 -0.30
CA CYS A 78 5.37 -14.80 -1.03
C CYS A 78 6.69 -15.50 -1.35
N GLN A 79 7.81 -14.77 -1.45
CA GLN A 79 9.16 -15.32 -1.55
C GLN A 79 9.71 -15.80 -0.18
N GLY A 80 8.97 -15.60 0.91
CA GLY A 80 9.39 -15.96 2.27
C GLY A 80 10.19 -14.86 2.98
N VAL A 81 10.14 -13.61 2.48
CA VAL A 81 10.73 -12.46 3.17
C VAL A 81 9.86 -12.09 4.35
N GLU A 82 10.45 -12.01 5.53
CA GLU A 82 9.79 -11.47 6.71
C GLU A 82 9.70 -9.95 6.61
N LEU A 83 8.48 -9.42 6.46
CA LEU A 83 8.22 -7.99 6.56
C LEU A 83 8.32 -7.57 8.03
N GLY A 84 9.54 -7.36 8.49
CA GLY A 84 9.82 -6.68 9.73
C GLY A 84 9.68 -5.16 9.60
N PRO A 85 9.60 -4.43 10.72
CA PRO A 85 9.57 -2.97 10.72
C PRO A 85 10.78 -2.34 10.02
N GLU A 86 11.92 -3.02 10.04
CA GLU A 86 13.16 -2.56 9.40
C GLU A 86 13.09 -2.66 7.87
N SER A 87 12.68 -3.81 7.31
CA SER A 87 12.49 -4.01 5.86
C SER A 87 11.45 -3.04 5.31
N LEU A 88 10.34 -2.83 6.02
CA LEU A 88 9.31 -1.90 5.57
C LEU A 88 9.83 -0.45 5.52
N HIS A 89 10.64 -0.05 6.50
CA HIS A 89 11.25 1.28 6.52
C HIS A 89 12.21 1.48 5.33
N LEU A 90 12.94 0.44 4.92
CA LEU A 90 13.81 0.48 3.74
C LEU A 90 12.98 0.61 2.45
N GLN A 91 11.92 -0.18 2.31
CA GLN A 91 11.04 -0.11 1.15
C GLN A 91 10.39 1.27 1.05
N LEU A 92 9.85 1.80 2.15
CA LEU A 92 9.27 3.15 2.21
C LEU A 92 10.24 4.28 1.88
N GLN A 93 11.55 4.09 2.06
CA GLN A 93 12.55 5.08 1.63
C GLN A 93 12.74 5.11 0.12
N HIS A 94 12.51 3.99 -0.56
CA HIS A 94 12.63 3.90 -2.03
C HIS A 94 11.39 4.40 -2.77
N VAL A 95 10.27 4.53 -2.05
CA VAL A 95 9.02 5.03 -2.63
C VAL A 95 9.06 6.56 -2.65
N GLU A 96 9.66 7.11 -3.70
CA GLU A 96 9.55 8.54 -4.03
C GLU A 96 8.24 8.80 -4.79
N PRO A 97 7.43 9.80 -4.39
CA PRO A 97 6.19 10.17 -5.08
C PRO A 97 6.42 10.87 -6.44
#